data_AF-A0A850M874-F1
#
_entry.id   AF-A0A850M874-F1
#
_cell.length_a   1.000
_cell.length_b   1.000
_cell.length_c   1.000
_cell.angle_alpha   90.00
_cell.angle_beta   90.00
_cell.angle_gamma   90.00
#
_symmetry.space_group_name_H-M   'P 1'
#
loop_
_entity.id
_entity.type
_entity.pdbx_description
1 polymer ?
#
loop_
_entity_poly.entity_id
_entity_poly.type
_entity_poly.pdbx_seq_one_letter_code
_entity_poly.pdbx_strand_id
1 'polypeptide(L)'
;MTESEVYHIPFYQQREIMKLPPSAKFILYLLKLKGSMNRKRIIQQTLMPDRTVGFALKLLLEKNLIYKEDPSESWKRTEGKRKRRRQDRRITNYNLVHAMLPYEMAEA
;
A
#
# COMPACT_ATOMS: atom_id res chain seq x y z
N MET A 1 -26.37 5.73 -1.75
CA MET A 1 -25.20 5.42 -0.89
C MET A 1 -24.33 6.66 -0.93
N THR A 2 -24.30 7.43 0.16
CA THR A 2 -23.57 8.70 0.22
C THR A 2 -22.08 8.43 0.35
N GLU A 3 -21.29 9.21 -0.37
CA GLU A 3 -19.84 9.14 -0.47
C GLU A 3 -19.12 9.27 0.90
N SER A 4 -19.84 9.66 1.95
CA SER A 4 -19.38 9.87 3.32
C SER A 4 -19.15 8.61 4.16
N GLU A 5 -19.73 7.45 3.82
CA GLU A 5 -19.55 6.21 4.62
C GLU A 5 -18.28 5.41 4.27
N VAL A 6 -17.62 5.74 3.16
CA VAL A 6 -16.46 4.98 2.65
C VAL A 6 -15.12 5.45 3.26
N TYR A 7 -15.09 6.56 4.00
CA TYR A 7 -13.85 7.24 4.41
C TYR A 7 -13.63 7.38 5.92
N HIS A 8 -14.41 6.71 6.77
CA HIS A 8 -14.16 6.75 8.21
C HIS A 8 -13.10 5.72 8.62
N ILE A 9 -11.84 6.14 8.63
CA ILE A 9 -10.79 5.37 9.31
C ILE A 9 -10.91 5.62 10.81
N PRO A 10 -11.18 4.60 11.64
CA PRO A 10 -11.36 4.80 13.07
C PRO A 10 -10.09 5.37 13.72
N PHE A 11 -10.26 6.31 14.64
CA PHE A 11 -9.20 7.00 15.40
C PHE A 11 -8.13 6.05 15.98
N TYR A 12 -8.50 4.82 16.33
CA TYR A 12 -7.58 3.77 16.79
C TYR A 12 -6.46 3.47 15.78
N GLN A 13 -6.75 3.58 14.48
CA GLN A 13 -5.80 3.31 13.41
C GLN A 13 -4.74 4.42 13.26
N GLN A 14 -5.05 5.68 13.61
CA GLN A 14 -4.04 6.76 13.70
C GLN A 14 -2.96 6.43 14.72
N ARG A 15 -3.37 6.06 15.95
CA ARG A 15 -2.42 5.75 17.03
C ARG A 15 -1.53 4.56 16.66
N GLU A 16 -2.09 3.55 16.03
CA GLU A 16 -1.32 2.39 15.59
C GLU A 16 -0.33 2.70 14.47
N ILE A 17 -0.68 3.61 13.55
CA ILE A 17 0.25 4.08 12.52
C ILE A 17 1.36 4.93 13.13
N MET A 18 1.06 5.79 14.11
CA MET A 18 2.09 6.61 14.77
C MET A 18 3.16 5.75 15.48
N LYS A 19 2.75 4.62 16.07
CA LYS A 19 3.63 3.64 16.70
C LYS A 19 4.47 2.81 15.72
N LEU A 20 4.20 2.87 14.41
CA LEU A 20 5.00 2.12 13.44
C LEU A 20 6.46 2.58 13.43
N PRO A 21 7.41 1.67 13.17
CA PRO A 21 8.78 2.02 12.88
C PRO A 21 8.88 3.02 11.71
N PRO A 22 9.92 3.88 11.67
CA PRO A 22 10.09 4.87 10.61
C PRO A 22 10.08 4.27 9.20
N SER A 23 10.73 3.12 9.02
CA SER A 23 10.79 2.41 7.73
C SER A 23 9.40 1.95 7.25
N ALA A 24 8.56 1.46 8.16
CA ALA A 24 7.20 1.04 7.85
C ALA A 24 6.30 2.23 7.52
N LYS A 25 6.38 3.33 8.29
CA LYS A 25 5.66 4.58 7.98
C LYS A 25 6.04 5.12 6.60
N PHE A 26 7.34 5.11 6.29
CA PHE A 26 7.82 5.62 5.02
C PHE A 26 7.32 4.80 3.83
N ILE A 27 7.35 3.46 3.91
CA ILE A 27 6.79 2.61 2.84
C ILE A 27 5.29 2.83 2.66
N LEU A 28 4.55 2.98 3.76
CA LEU A 28 3.11 3.25 3.72
C LEU A 28 2.82 4.58 2.99
N TYR A 29 3.56 5.64 3.33
CA TYR A 29 3.49 6.93 2.64
C TYR A 29 3.90 6.83 1.16
N LEU A 30 4.95 6.06 0.87
CA LEU A 30 5.44 5.88 -0.50
C LEU A 30 4.40 5.15 -1.38
N LEU A 31 3.73 4.12 -0.87
CA LEU A 31 2.65 3.41 -1.56
C LEU A 31 1.43 4.31 -1.78
N LYS A 32 1.14 5.22 -0.85
CA LYS A 32 0.13 6.26 -1.05
C LYS A 32 0.47 7.17 -2.23
N LEU A 33 1.70 7.70 -2.24
CA LEU A 33 2.14 8.67 -3.23
C LEU A 33 2.29 8.05 -4.63
N LYS A 34 2.81 6.83 -4.72
CA LYS A 34 3.19 6.20 -6.00
C LYS A 34 2.27 5.05 -6.44
N GLY A 35 1.31 4.69 -5.60
CA GLY A 35 0.42 3.55 -5.82
C GLY A 35 1.12 2.20 -5.65
N SER A 36 0.49 1.17 -6.23
CA SER A 36 0.93 -0.23 -6.14
C SER A 36 2.35 -0.45 -6.65
N MET A 37 3.17 -1.15 -5.86
CA MET A 37 4.57 -1.43 -6.19
C MET A 37 5.04 -2.79 -5.66
N ASN A 38 5.97 -3.43 -6.38
CA ASN A 38 6.67 -4.60 -5.89
C ASN A 38 7.86 -4.25 -4.98
N ARG A 39 8.31 -5.25 -4.21
CA ARG A 39 9.44 -5.12 -3.26
C ARG A 39 10.72 -4.59 -3.90
N LYS A 40 11.06 -5.05 -5.12
CA LYS A 40 12.26 -4.59 -5.84
C LYS A 40 12.21 -3.09 -6.12
N ARG A 41 11.06 -2.59 -6.57
CA ARG A 41 10.86 -1.16 -6.84
C ARG A 41 10.89 -0.35 -5.54
N ILE A 42 10.30 -0.85 -4.46
CA ILE A 42 10.37 -0.21 -3.14
C ILE A 42 11.82 -0.08 -2.67
N ILE A 43 12.64 -1.12 -2.80
CA ILE A 43 14.07 -1.07 -2.48
C ILE A 43 14.79 0.00 -3.30
N GLN A 44 14.55 0.04 -4.62
CA GLN A 44 15.18 1.03 -5.51
C GLN A 44 14.76 2.47 -5.19
N GLN A 45 13.52 2.69 -4.79
CA GLN A 45 12.98 4.03 -4.50
C GLN A 45 13.39 4.54 -3.11
N THR A 46 13.54 3.63 -2.15
CA THR A 46 13.84 3.99 -0.75
C THR A 46 15.33 3.89 -0.42
N LEU A 47 16.11 3.17 -1.23
CA LEU A 47 17.50 2.79 -0.97
C LEU A 47 17.70 2.03 0.36
N MET A 48 16.63 1.49 0.94
CA MET A 48 16.72 0.68 2.15
C MET A 48 17.21 -0.74 1.84
N PRO A 49 17.91 -1.40 2.77
CA PRO A 49 18.28 -2.80 2.63
C PRO A 49 17.07 -3.71 2.40
N ASP A 50 17.25 -4.78 1.62
CA ASP A 50 16.18 -5.74 1.34
C ASP A 50 15.53 -6.29 2.62
N ARG A 51 16.33 -6.58 3.65
CA ARG A 51 15.86 -7.05 4.95
C ARG A 51 14.94 -6.05 5.65
N THR A 52 15.29 -4.76 5.61
CA THR A 52 14.49 -3.68 6.20
C THR A 52 13.15 -3.52 5.48
N VAL A 53 13.17 -3.53 4.14
CA VAL A 53 11.94 -3.48 3.33
C VAL A 53 11.08 -4.71 3.60
N GLY A 54 11.68 -5.90 3.68
CA GLY A 54 10.99 -7.15 3.98
C GLY A 54 10.31 -7.12 5.34
N PHE A 55 11.01 -6.66 6.38
CA PHE A 55 10.46 -6.50 7.73
C PHE A 55 9.29 -5.50 7.74
N ALA A 56 9.46 -4.34 7.11
CA ALA A 56 8.43 -3.32 7.06
C ALA A 56 7.17 -3.80 6.30
N LEU A 57 7.33 -4.46 5.15
CA LEU A 57 6.20 -5.04 4.41
C LEU A 57 5.48 -6.13 5.21
N LYS A 58 6.24 -7.00 5.90
CA LYS A 58 5.66 -8.03 6.79
C LYS A 58 4.82 -7.37 7.88
N LEU A 59 5.37 -6.38 8.58
CA LEU A 59 4.68 -5.67 9.66
C LEU A 59 3.41 -4.96 9.17
N LEU A 60 3.47 -4.30 8.01
CA LEU A 60 2.32 -3.61 7.43
C LEU A 60 1.20 -4.58 6.98
N LEU A 61 1.56 -5.77 6.49
CA LEU A 61 0.61 -6.84 6.19
C LEU A 61 -0.05 -7.38 7.46
N GLU A 62 0.74 -7.67 8.49
CA GLU A 62 0.24 -8.16 9.79
C GLU A 62 -0.73 -7.16 10.44
N LYS A 63 -0.50 -5.86 10.23
CA LYS A 63 -1.37 -4.78 10.69
C LYS A 63 -2.53 -4.45 9.73
N ASN A 64 -2.73 -5.20 8.64
CA ASN A 64 -3.76 -4.98 7.63
C ASN A 64 -3.77 -3.55 7.05
N LEU A 65 -2.60 -2.92 6.91
CA LEU A 65 -2.46 -1.59 6.32
C LEU A 65 -2.21 -1.66 4.81
N ILE A 66 -1.64 -2.78 4.36
CA ILE A 66 -1.41 -3.09 2.95
C ILE A 66 -1.89 -4.50 2.65
N TYR A 67 -2.11 -4.79 1.37
CA TYR A 67 -2.39 -6.14 0.88
C TYR A 67 -1.50 -6.47 -0.32
N LYS A 68 -1.37 -7.77 -0.61
CA LYS A 68 -0.71 -8.28 -1.82
C LYS A 68 -1.73 -8.26 -2.94
N GLU A 69 -1.46 -7.53 -4.02
CA GLU A 69 -2.32 -7.57 -5.20
C GLU A 69 -2.18 -8.92 -5.89
N ASP A 70 -3.32 -9.59 -6.09
CA ASP A 70 -3.36 -10.79 -6.92
C ASP A 70 -3.23 -10.36 -8.39
N PRO A 71 -2.18 -10.82 -9.10
CA PRO A 71 -2.04 -10.55 -10.53
C PRO A 71 -3.27 -10.99 -11.33
N SER A 72 -3.95 -12.04 -10.86
CA SER A 72 -5.13 -12.60 -11.49
C SER A 72 -6.42 -11.82 -11.26
N GLU A 73 -6.46 -10.81 -10.38
CA GLU A 73 -7.66 -9.97 -10.17
C GLU A 73 -7.54 -8.58 -10.87
N SER A 74 -6.33 -8.23 -11.33
CA SER A 74 -6.04 -6.95 -12.01
C SER A 74 -6.84 -6.70 -13.30
N TRP A 75 -7.37 -7.75 -13.94
CA TRP A 75 -8.13 -7.63 -15.20
C TRP A 75 -9.55 -7.10 -15.01
N LYS A 76 -10.12 -7.15 -13.80
CA LYS A 76 -11.52 -6.75 -13.57
C LYS A 76 -11.73 -5.24 -13.49
N ARG A 77 -10.68 -4.43 -13.27
CA ARG A 77 -10.82 -2.97 -13.02
C ARG A 77 -10.63 -2.07 -14.24
N THR A 78 -10.20 -2.58 -15.38
CA THR A 78 -9.95 -1.72 -16.56
C THR A 78 -10.75 -2.22 -17.76
N GLU A 79 -11.96 -1.71 -17.92
CA GLU A 79 -12.63 -1.65 -19.22
C GLU A 79 -11.79 -0.74 -20.14
N GLY A 80 -10.81 -1.32 -20.84
CA GLY A 80 -9.95 -0.53 -21.71
C GLY A 80 -8.86 -1.38 -22.33
N LYS A 81 -9.07 -1.74 -23.60
CA LYS A 81 -8.14 -2.52 -24.44
C LYS A 81 -6.77 -1.84 -24.52
N ARG A 82 -5.84 -2.15 -23.61
CA ARG A 82 -4.41 -1.82 -23.76
C ARG A 82 -3.60 -3.11 -23.88
N LYS A 83 -2.82 -3.19 -24.96
CA LYS A 83 -1.98 -4.32 -25.38
C LYS A 83 -1.38 -5.08 -24.18
N ARG A 84 -1.70 -6.37 -24.10
CA ARG A 84 -1.16 -7.33 -23.12
C ARG A 84 0.36 -7.39 -23.22
N ARG A 85 1.09 -6.54 -22.49
CA ARG A 85 2.45 -6.88 -22.09
C ARG A 85 2.32 -8.12 -21.19
N ARG A 86 2.99 -9.22 -21.55
CA ARG A 86 3.06 -10.43 -20.71
C ARG A 86 3.65 -10.02 -19.36
N GLN A 87 2.78 -9.76 -18.39
CA GLN A 87 3.18 -9.42 -17.04
C GLN A 87 3.64 -10.72 -16.37
N ASP A 88 4.85 -10.74 -15.84
CA ASP A 88 5.35 -11.89 -15.12
C ASP A 88 4.50 -12.09 -13.85
N ARG A 89 3.72 -13.17 -13.82
CA ARG A 89 2.78 -13.49 -12.74
C ARG A 89 3.48 -13.77 -11.41
N ARG A 90 4.82 -13.90 -11.40
CA ARG A 90 5.63 -14.11 -10.19
C ARG A 90 5.88 -12.82 -9.40
N ILE A 91 5.59 -11.65 -9.98
CA ILE A 91 5.84 -10.37 -9.33
C ILE A 91 4.64 -10.00 -8.46
N THR A 92 4.81 -10.08 -7.14
CA THR A 92 3.82 -9.58 -6.18
C THR A 92 3.97 -8.08 -6.00
N ASN A 93 2.88 -7.34 -6.24
CA ASN A 93 2.78 -5.94 -5.87
C ASN A 93 2.07 -5.80 -4.52
N TYR A 94 2.36 -4.70 -3.83
CA TYR A 94 1.75 -4.31 -2.57
C TYR A 94 0.99 -3.01 -2.77
N ASN A 95 -0.22 -2.92 -2.21
CA ASN A 95 -1.05 -1.71 -2.27
C ASN A 95 -1.75 -1.45 -0.93
N LEU A 96 -2.23 -0.23 -0.73
CA LEU A 96 -2.91 0.18 0.49
C LEU A 96 -4.30 -0.44 0.60
N VAL A 97 -4.69 -0.87 1.79
CA VAL A 97 -6.07 -1.34 2.04
C VAL A 97 -7.06 -0.19 1.92
N HIS A 98 -6.68 1.02 2.38
CA HIS A 98 -7.50 2.23 2.29
C HIS A 98 -6.71 3.34 1.59
N ALA A 99 -7.38 4.12 0.73
CA ALA A 99 -6.75 5.19 -0.03
C ALA A 99 -6.36 6.40 0.83
N MET A 100 -7.10 6.64 1.92
CA MET A 100 -6.81 7.72 2.85
C MET A 100 -5.91 7.21 3.98
N LEU A 101 -4.92 8.00 4.41
CA LEU A 101 -4.12 7.69 5.59
C LEU A 101 -4.55 8.59 6.75
N PRO A 102 -4.53 8.09 8.00
CA PRO A 102 -5.31 8.72 9.05
C PRO A 102 -4.73 10.05 9.53
N TYR A 103 -3.45 10.34 9.30
CA TYR A 103 -2.82 11.60 9.71
C TYR A 103 -3.37 12.85 8.98
N GLU A 104 -4.04 12.69 7.84
CA GLU A 104 -4.68 13.82 7.14
C GLU A 104 -5.95 14.32 7.84
N MET A 105 -6.48 13.56 8.80
CA MET A 105 -7.63 13.98 9.64
C MET A 105 -7.21 14.86 10.83
N ALA A 106 -5.90 15.04 11.07
CA ALA A 106 -5.40 15.81 12.22
C ALA A 106 -5.20 17.31 11.92
N GLU A 107 -5.36 17.73 10.66
CA GLU A 107 -5.19 19.13 10.22
C GLU A 107 -6.47 19.76 9.66
N ALA A 108 -7.65 19.17 9.90
CA ALA A 108 -8.95 19.69 9.46
C ALA A 108 -9.78 20.22 10.63
#